data_AF-A0A8E1W664-F1
#
_entry.id   AF-A0A8E1W664-F1
#
_cell.length_a   1.000
_cell.length_b   1.000
_cell.length_c   1.000
_cell.angle_alpha   90.00
_cell.angle_beta   90.00
_cell.angle_gamma   90.00
#
_symmetry.space_group_name_H-M   'P 1'
#
loop_
_entity.id
_entity.type
_entity.pdbx_description
1 polymer ?
#
loop_
_entity_poly.entity_id
_entity_poly.type
_entity_poly.pdbx_seq_one_letter_code
_entity_poly.pdbx_strand_id
1 'polypeptide(L)'
;MPALTDAELTVLGLLVEQPRHGYELERVIEERGIRAWTALGFSSIYYVLDKLAKRGLIEAAGGPRSGKSRATFRATRSGVDLCAEATREALTALTPVHARVLIGMANSPGLPDAEVRSGLTARLAALREQLAEVEATRASQEPLPDAAAAIFDYSEAMLTADLTWTKSVLDKETAMEKYDVKKAHRALYSPPSKDFTVVDVPALQYLAADGHGDPNTATDYTNAVEALYGIAYAVKFASKNTLGRDFVVGPLEGLWRADDPAAFLTREKGKWDWTMMIHQPDWVTEEMVREASESVAKKKDNPALAGVRLRTLTEGTSVQILHLGSYDDETPTLNRLHHEYLPEHGLTFNGDHHEIYLSDPRRTAPDKLKTVLRQPVKPL
;
A
#
# COMPACT_ATOMS: atom_id res chain seq x y z
N MET A 1 23.14 47.93 9.42
CA MET A 1 24.00 46.80 9.83
C MET A 1 23.53 45.56 9.08
N PRO A 2 24.41 44.61 8.70
CA PRO A 2 23.97 43.38 8.05
C PRO A 2 23.03 42.58 8.98
N ALA A 3 22.04 41.90 8.38
CA ALA A 3 21.10 41.04 9.11
C ALA A 3 21.84 39.96 9.92
N LEU A 4 21.22 39.50 11.00
CA LEU A 4 21.71 38.36 11.75
C LEU A 4 21.39 37.09 10.98
N THR A 5 22.35 36.19 10.83
CA THR A 5 22.07 34.80 10.43
C THR A 5 21.30 34.08 11.54
N ASP A 6 20.57 33.00 11.23
CA ASP A 6 19.84 32.21 12.24
C ASP A 6 20.74 31.80 13.42
N ALA A 7 21.97 31.32 13.13
CA ALA A 7 22.93 30.96 14.17
C ALA A 7 23.37 32.16 15.05
N GLU A 8 23.54 33.34 14.46
CA GLU A 8 23.83 34.58 15.20
C GLU A 8 22.65 35.00 16.06
N LEU A 9 21.42 34.92 15.53
CA LEU A 9 20.20 35.27 16.26
C LEU A 9 19.96 34.33 17.44
N THR A 10 20.13 33.02 17.24
CA THR A 10 20.01 32.01 18.30
C THR A 10 21.02 32.24 19.42
N VAL A 11 22.31 32.40 19.10
CA VAL A 11 23.35 32.61 20.13
C VAL A 11 23.16 33.95 20.84
N LEU A 12 22.83 35.02 20.11
CA LEU A 12 22.57 36.32 20.72
C LEU A 12 21.33 36.28 21.62
N GLY A 13 20.25 35.61 21.21
CA GLY A 13 19.05 35.41 22.02
C GLY A 13 19.34 34.72 23.36
N LEU A 14 20.15 33.65 23.35
CA LEU A 14 20.57 32.97 24.58
C LEU A 14 21.38 33.87 25.54
N LEU A 15 22.12 34.84 24.99
CA LEU A 15 22.89 35.83 25.75
C LEU A 15 22.04 37.03 26.20
N VAL A 16 20.92 37.31 25.51
CA VAL A 16 19.90 38.28 25.93
C VAL A 16 19.11 37.72 27.11
N GLU A 17 18.81 36.42 27.15
CA GLU A 17 18.20 35.76 28.32
C GLU A 17 19.06 35.97 29.58
N GLN A 18 20.36 35.68 29.49
CA GLN A 18 21.33 35.89 30.55
C GLN A 18 22.77 35.81 30.02
N PRO A 19 23.75 36.44 30.69
CA PRO A 19 25.17 36.22 30.39
C PRO A 19 25.56 34.74 30.56
N ARG A 20 26.36 34.21 29.63
CA ARG A 20 26.77 32.79 29.62
C ARG A 20 28.22 32.62 29.19
N HIS A 21 28.85 31.55 29.65
CA HIS A 21 30.11 31.07 29.09
C HIS A 21 29.89 30.29 27.79
N GLY A 22 30.94 30.17 26.96
CA GLY A 22 30.87 29.38 25.72
C GLY A 22 30.46 27.92 25.92
N TYR A 23 30.91 27.26 27.01
CA TYR A 23 30.52 25.90 27.33
C TYR A 23 29.06 25.80 27.85
N GLU A 24 28.54 26.84 28.47
CA GLU A 24 27.14 26.87 28.94
C GLU A 24 26.19 27.05 27.76
N LEU A 25 26.59 27.83 26.75
CA LEU A 25 25.85 27.92 25.49
C LEU A 25 25.77 26.56 24.81
N GLU A 26 26.88 25.84 24.73
CA GLU A 26 26.89 24.47 24.19
C GLU A 26 25.94 23.56 24.96
N ARG A 27 26.02 23.58 26.30
CA ARG A 27 25.16 22.76 27.16
C ARG A 27 23.67 23.07 26.95
N VAL A 28 23.31 24.35 26.87
CA VAL A 28 21.92 24.77 26.64
C VAL A 28 21.44 24.41 25.23
N ILE A 29 22.30 24.51 24.22
CA ILE A 29 21.99 24.12 22.84
C ILE A 29 21.69 22.62 22.75
N GLU A 30 22.47 21.80 23.46
CA GLU A 30 22.25 20.36 23.56
C GLU A 30 20.99 20.04 24.38
N GLU A 31 20.88 20.56 25.60
CA GLU A 31 19.76 20.34 26.52
C GLU A 31 18.42 20.73 25.88
N ARG A 32 18.34 21.86 25.16
CA ARG A 32 17.12 22.35 24.52
C ARG A 32 16.91 21.80 23.10
N GLY A 33 17.78 20.90 22.61
CA GLY A 33 17.65 20.31 21.27
C GLY A 33 17.70 21.34 20.13
N ILE A 34 18.40 22.47 20.31
CA ILE A 34 18.39 23.62 19.37
C ILE A 34 18.85 23.22 17.95
N ARG A 35 19.69 22.19 17.86
CA ARG A 35 20.19 21.65 16.58
C ARG A 35 19.14 20.94 15.75
N ALA A 36 18.02 20.55 16.32
CA ALA A 36 16.92 19.94 15.58
C ALA A 36 16.22 20.93 14.64
N TRP A 37 16.25 22.23 14.97
CA TRP A 37 15.53 23.28 14.24
C TRP A 37 16.42 24.45 13.79
N THR A 38 17.73 24.42 14.07
CA THR A 38 18.71 25.37 13.53
C THR A 38 19.98 24.69 13.01
N ALA A 39 20.57 25.26 11.95
CA ALA A 39 21.84 24.83 11.42
C ALA A 39 23.03 25.36 12.26
N LEU A 40 23.21 24.81 13.47
CA LEU A 40 24.22 25.27 14.44
C LEU A 40 25.18 24.13 14.84
N GLY A 41 26.32 24.04 14.13
CA GLY A 41 27.35 23.03 14.39
C GLY A 41 28.17 23.32 15.66
N PHE A 42 28.71 22.29 16.30
CA PHE A 42 29.53 22.39 17.53
C PHE A 42 30.69 23.39 17.41
N SER A 43 31.44 23.33 16.32
CA SER A 43 32.59 24.22 16.08
C SER A 43 32.22 25.68 15.78
N SER A 44 30.93 25.98 15.59
CA SER A 44 30.47 27.30 15.15
C SER A 44 30.19 28.28 16.28
N ILE A 45 29.97 27.83 17.53
CA ILE A 45 29.59 28.72 18.63
C ILE A 45 30.64 29.81 18.87
N TYR A 46 31.90 29.43 19.04
CA TYR A 46 32.97 30.40 19.28
C TYR A 46 33.23 31.31 18.08
N TYR A 47 33.00 30.80 16.86
CA TYR A 47 33.07 31.62 15.65
C TYR A 47 31.95 32.68 15.63
N VAL A 48 30.72 32.29 15.98
CA VAL A 48 29.58 33.21 16.11
C VAL A 48 29.82 34.24 17.22
N LEU A 49 30.33 33.82 18.38
CA LEU A 49 30.68 34.73 19.48
C LEU A 49 31.73 35.76 19.05
N ASP A 50 32.81 35.36 18.37
CA ASP A 50 33.83 36.28 17.86
C ASP A 50 33.25 37.27 16.85
N LYS A 51 32.34 36.82 15.97
CA LYS A 51 31.66 37.67 14.99
C LYS A 51 30.72 38.68 15.65
N LEU A 52 29.94 38.25 16.65
CA LEU A 52 29.06 39.13 17.43
C LEU A 52 29.86 40.16 18.24
N ALA A 53 30.99 39.76 18.82
CA ALA A 53 31.87 40.64 19.59
C ALA A 53 32.54 41.70 18.70
N LYS A 54 33.06 41.30 17.53
CA LYS A 54 33.62 42.23 16.53
C LYS A 54 32.61 43.26 16.04
N ARG A 55 31.32 42.90 16.03
CA ARG A 55 30.20 43.79 15.68
C ARG A 55 29.74 44.67 16.86
N GLY A 56 30.33 44.51 18.05
CA GLY A 56 29.93 45.25 19.26
C GLY A 56 28.56 44.85 19.83
N LEU A 57 28.03 43.69 19.41
CA LEU A 57 26.71 43.20 19.86
C LEU A 57 26.79 42.44 21.19
N ILE A 58 27.98 41.94 21.52
CA ILE A 58 28.27 41.31 22.81
C ILE A 58 29.60 41.83 23.36
N GLU A 59 29.77 41.74 24.67
CA GLU A 59 31.00 42.05 25.39
C GLU A 59 31.43 40.85 26.26
N ALA A 60 32.73 40.70 26.48
CA ALA A 60 33.28 39.69 27.38
C ALA A 60 33.46 40.30 28.78
N ALA A 61 32.78 39.72 29.77
CA ALA A 61 32.96 40.01 31.18
C ALA A 61 34.01 39.04 31.79
N GLY A 62 35.11 39.59 32.29
CA GLY A 62 36.21 38.85 32.91
C GLY A 62 37.55 39.58 32.73
N GLY A 63 38.30 39.78 33.81
CA GLY A 63 39.57 40.52 33.78
C GLY A 63 40.63 39.84 32.89
N PRO A 64 41.69 40.56 32.49
CA PRO A 64 42.67 40.17 31.45
C PRO A 64 43.48 38.88 31.70
N ARG A 65 43.22 38.14 32.80
CA ARG A 65 43.95 36.96 33.25
C ARG A 65 43.27 35.62 32.95
N SER A 66 42.03 35.56 32.47
CA SER A 66 41.43 34.30 32.00
C SER A 66 41.46 34.25 30.46
N GLY A 67 42.01 33.18 29.89
CA GLY A 67 42.03 33.00 28.44
C GLY A 67 40.62 33.01 27.83
N LYS A 68 40.50 33.28 26.53
CA LYS A 68 39.23 33.42 25.78
C LYS A 68 38.21 32.29 26.04
N SER A 69 38.65 31.10 26.44
CA SER A 69 37.80 29.94 26.76
C SER A 69 37.05 30.01 28.10
N ARG A 70 37.33 31.00 28.94
CA ARG A 70 36.68 31.18 30.26
C ARG A 70 35.95 32.52 30.41
N ALA A 71 35.82 33.31 29.34
CA ALA A 71 35.10 34.57 29.38
C ALA A 71 33.58 34.33 29.49
N THR A 72 32.88 35.13 30.30
CA THR A 72 31.41 35.20 30.27
C THR A 72 31.03 36.22 29.22
N PHE A 73 30.14 35.88 28.28
CA PHE A 73 29.67 36.81 27.26
C PHE A 73 28.34 37.43 27.71
N ARG A 74 28.14 38.70 27.38
CA ARG A 74 26.92 39.46 27.68
C ARG A 74 26.49 40.27 26.46
N ALA A 75 25.19 40.32 26.18
CA ALA A 75 24.66 41.19 25.12
C ALA A 75 24.80 42.68 25.49
N THR A 76 25.27 43.50 24.55
CA THR A 76 25.27 44.96 24.68
C THR A 76 23.87 45.50 24.40
N ARG A 77 23.61 46.79 24.69
CA ARG A 77 22.32 47.43 24.34
C ARG A 77 22.02 47.33 22.84
N SER A 78 23.02 47.57 22.00
CA SER A 78 22.88 47.40 20.55
C SER A 78 22.63 45.95 20.15
N GLY A 79 23.17 44.97 20.90
CA GLY A 79 22.87 43.55 20.70
C GLY A 79 21.42 43.22 21.02
N VAL A 80 20.92 43.69 22.16
CA VAL A 80 19.51 43.50 22.56
C VAL A 80 18.55 44.10 21.53
N ASP A 81 18.79 45.35 21.11
CA ASP A 81 17.95 46.04 20.13
C ASP A 81 17.93 45.32 18.78
N LEU A 82 19.10 44.87 18.30
CA LEU A 82 19.19 44.13 17.02
C LEU A 82 18.58 42.73 17.12
N CYS A 83 18.72 42.05 18.26
CA CYS A 83 18.08 40.76 18.50
C CYS A 83 16.56 40.89 18.43
N ALA A 84 15.99 41.92 19.07
CA ALA A 84 14.55 42.17 19.05
C ALA A 84 14.04 42.47 17.63
N GLU A 85 14.79 43.26 16.85
CA GLU A 85 14.44 43.56 15.46
C GLU A 85 14.45 42.31 14.58
N ALA A 86 15.53 41.53 14.63
CA ALA A 86 15.66 40.31 13.85
C ALA A 86 14.60 39.25 14.23
N THR A 87 14.23 39.15 15.52
CA THR A 87 13.12 38.29 15.96
C THR A 87 11.78 38.73 15.36
N ARG A 88 11.49 40.04 15.30
CA ARG A 88 10.25 40.55 14.68
C ARG A 88 10.19 40.25 13.19
N GLU A 89 11.32 40.39 12.50
CA GLU A 89 11.44 40.01 11.10
C GLU A 89 11.18 38.51 10.91
N ALA A 90 11.84 37.64 11.70
CA ALA A 90 11.67 36.19 11.62
C ALA A 90 10.23 35.72 11.89
N LEU A 91 9.48 36.42 12.76
CA LEU A 91 8.08 36.11 13.05
C LEU A 91 7.11 36.49 11.92
N THR A 92 7.50 37.38 11.01
CA THR A 92 6.62 37.90 9.95
C THR A 92 7.04 37.47 8.55
N ALA A 93 8.30 37.05 8.39
CA ALA A 93 8.85 36.58 7.13
C ALA A 93 8.30 35.18 6.77
N LEU A 94 7.67 35.06 5.61
CA LEU A 94 7.27 33.78 5.04
C LEU A 94 8.47 33.13 4.35
N THR A 95 9.09 32.15 4.99
CA THR A 95 10.20 31.38 4.42
C THR A 95 9.75 29.96 4.07
N PRO A 96 9.68 29.58 2.78
CA PRO A 96 9.28 28.23 2.39
C PRO A 96 10.30 27.17 2.83
N VAL A 97 9.81 26.08 3.43
CA VAL A 97 10.63 24.88 3.72
C VAL A 97 10.62 23.96 2.49
N HIS A 98 11.79 23.76 1.88
CA HIS A 98 11.93 22.91 0.69
C HIS A 98 12.40 21.50 1.05
N ALA A 99 11.47 20.54 1.10
CA ALA A 99 11.80 19.15 1.38
C ALA A 99 12.51 18.48 0.19
N ARG A 100 13.75 17.99 0.39
CA ARG A 100 14.56 17.34 -0.66
C ARG A 100 13.88 16.12 -1.29
N VAL A 101 13.00 15.44 -0.56
CA VAL A 101 12.24 14.29 -1.07
C VAL A 101 11.39 14.65 -2.29
N LEU A 102 10.90 15.89 -2.41
CA LEU A 102 10.14 16.33 -3.58
C LEU A 102 10.99 16.33 -4.86
N ILE A 103 12.27 16.68 -4.74
CA ILE A 103 13.23 16.58 -5.84
C ILE A 103 13.48 15.10 -6.18
N GLY A 104 13.60 14.24 -5.16
CA GLY A 104 13.69 12.79 -5.34
C GLY A 104 12.51 12.22 -6.13
N MET A 105 11.28 12.59 -5.76
CA MET A 105 10.06 12.17 -6.46
C MET A 105 10.00 12.71 -7.89
N ALA A 106 10.40 13.96 -8.14
CA ALA A 106 10.42 14.52 -9.50
C ALA A 106 11.35 13.75 -10.46
N ASN A 107 12.37 13.07 -9.91
CA ASN A 107 13.34 12.29 -10.67
C ASN A 107 13.15 10.78 -10.51
N SER A 108 12.11 10.32 -9.79
CA SER A 108 11.86 8.89 -9.57
C SER A 108 11.59 8.08 -10.85
N PRO A 109 11.07 8.65 -11.98
CA PRO A 109 10.95 7.89 -13.23
C PRO A 109 12.29 7.37 -13.78
N GLY A 110 13.43 7.86 -13.29
CA GLY A 110 14.75 7.34 -13.63
C GLY A 110 15.21 6.13 -12.82
N LEU A 111 14.40 5.62 -11.88
CA LEU A 111 14.74 4.51 -10.98
C LEU A 111 13.74 3.35 -11.12
N PRO A 112 14.13 2.10 -10.84
CA PRO A 112 13.19 1.00 -10.68
C PRO A 112 12.21 1.26 -9.52
N ASP A 113 10.94 0.90 -9.68
CA ASP A 113 9.88 1.13 -8.68
C ASP A 113 10.20 0.49 -7.31
N ALA A 114 10.87 -0.67 -7.33
CA ALA A 114 11.33 -1.36 -6.12
C ALA A 114 12.34 -0.52 -5.32
N GLU A 115 13.23 0.23 -6.00
CA GLU A 115 14.20 1.12 -5.35
C GLU A 115 13.54 2.37 -4.79
N VAL A 116 12.59 2.95 -5.53
CA VAL A 116 11.78 4.09 -5.06
C VAL A 116 11.03 3.69 -3.78
N ARG A 117 10.38 2.52 -3.78
CA ARG A 117 9.67 1.98 -2.62
C ARG A 117 10.59 1.70 -1.44
N SER A 118 11.76 1.12 -1.69
CA SER A 118 12.76 0.87 -0.64
C SER A 118 13.23 2.17 0.00
N GLY A 119 13.56 3.19 -0.81
CA GLY A 119 13.97 4.51 -0.34
C GLY A 119 12.91 5.23 0.49
N LEU A 120 11.65 5.22 0.03
CA LEU A 120 10.52 5.79 0.78
C LEU A 120 10.23 5.02 2.07
N THR A 121 10.42 3.71 2.09
CA THR A 121 10.27 2.87 3.29
C THR A 121 11.34 3.20 4.34
N ALA A 122 12.60 3.29 3.92
CA ALA A 122 13.71 3.69 4.79
C ALA A 122 13.50 5.11 5.35
N ARG A 123 13.05 6.04 4.50
CA ARG A 123 12.67 7.40 4.92
C ARG A 123 11.56 7.37 5.99
N LEU A 124 10.51 6.57 5.79
CA LEU A 124 9.40 6.48 6.74
C LEU A 124 9.86 5.97 8.12
N ALA A 125 10.82 5.04 8.16
CA ALA A 125 11.43 4.59 9.40
C ALA A 125 12.23 5.72 10.09
N ALA A 126 13.08 6.43 9.35
CA ALA A 126 13.87 7.54 9.87
C ALA A 126 12.99 8.69 10.40
N LEU A 127 11.89 9.02 9.72
CA LEU A 127 10.93 10.05 10.18
C LEU A 127 10.28 9.67 11.51
N ARG A 128 9.97 8.38 11.73
CA ARG A 128 9.41 7.89 13.00
C ARG A 128 10.41 7.97 14.14
N GLU A 129 11.65 7.58 13.88
CA GLU A 129 12.75 7.68 14.84
C GLU A 129 12.96 9.14 15.25
N GLN A 130 13.05 10.05 14.27
CA GLN A 130 13.23 11.47 14.54
C GLN A 130 12.05 12.09 15.30
N LEU A 131 10.81 11.71 14.98
CA LEU A 131 9.63 12.17 15.74
C LEU A 131 9.69 11.70 17.19
N ALA A 132 10.01 10.43 17.43
CA ALA A 132 10.14 9.88 18.77
C ALA A 132 11.26 10.56 19.59
N GLU A 133 12.38 10.92 18.94
CA GLU A 133 13.45 11.70 19.58
C GLU A 133 12.98 13.09 20.01
N VAL A 134 12.22 13.78 19.15
CA VAL A 134 11.67 15.11 19.45
C VAL A 134 10.66 15.03 20.61
N GLU A 135 9.77 14.05 20.58
CA GLU A 135 8.78 13.81 21.65
C GLU A 135 9.45 13.48 22.99
N ALA A 136 10.48 12.62 22.97
CA ALA A 136 11.26 12.30 24.18
C ALA A 136 12.00 13.53 24.73
N THR A 137 12.57 14.34 23.84
CA THR A 137 13.26 15.57 24.21
C THR A 137 12.31 16.57 24.86
N ARG A 138 11.11 16.77 24.29
CA ARG A 138 10.04 17.60 24.86
C ARG A 138 9.65 17.12 26.25
N ALA A 139 9.35 15.83 26.38
CA ALA A 139 8.91 15.23 27.65
C ALA A 139 9.96 15.40 28.76
N SER A 140 11.26 15.34 28.42
CA SER A 140 12.33 15.52 29.40
C SER A 140 12.50 16.95 29.92
N GLN A 141 11.92 17.94 29.23
CA GLN A 141 12.03 19.36 29.55
C GLN A 141 10.77 19.97 30.15
N GLU A 142 9.69 19.19 30.35
CA GLU A 142 8.47 19.74 30.93
C GLU A 142 8.61 20.12 32.41
N PRO A 143 7.97 21.22 32.86
CA PRO A 143 7.11 22.12 32.09
C PRO A 143 7.91 23.14 31.25
N LEU A 144 7.45 23.37 30.01
CA LEU A 144 8.09 24.30 29.07
C LEU A 144 7.42 25.68 29.05
N PRO A 145 8.17 26.77 28.88
CA PRO A 145 7.59 28.06 28.50
C PRO A 145 6.87 27.99 27.15
N ASP A 146 5.83 28.81 26.96
CA ASP A 146 4.99 28.82 25.75
C ASP A 146 5.81 28.88 24.44
N ALA A 147 6.84 29.72 24.38
CA ALA A 147 7.68 29.84 23.20
C ALA A 147 8.48 28.57 22.88
N ALA A 148 8.93 27.83 23.91
CA ALA A 148 9.63 26.57 23.72
C ALA A 148 8.66 25.46 23.30
N ALA A 149 7.47 25.41 23.90
CA ALA A 149 6.41 24.49 23.48
C ALA A 149 6.02 24.69 22.00
N ALA A 150 5.90 25.94 21.55
CA ALA A 150 5.57 26.25 20.15
C ALA A 150 6.62 25.74 19.14
N ILE A 151 7.90 25.69 19.52
CA ILE A 151 8.97 25.12 18.68
C ILE A 151 8.82 23.61 18.53
N PHE A 152 8.51 22.91 19.63
CA PHE A 152 8.21 21.48 19.59
C PHE A 152 6.96 21.19 18.78
N ASP A 153 5.87 21.93 19.01
CA ASP A 153 4.61 21.78 18.27
C ASP A 153 4.83 21.93 16.75
N TYR A 154 5.61 22.92 16.32
CA TYR A 154 5.95 23.09 14.91
C TYR A 154 6.77 21.90 14.36
N SER A 155 7.79 21.47 15.10
CA SER A 155 8.68 20.38 14.68
C SER A 155 7.92 19.06 14.56
N GLU A 156 7.10 18.72 15.53
CA GLU A 156 6.23 17.53 15.53
C GLU A 156 5.20 17.59 14.40
N ALA A 157 4.57 18.74 14.18
CA ALA A 157 3.60 18.92 13.10
C ALA A 157 4.23 18.71 11.72
N MET A 158 5.44 19.25 11.49
CA MET A 158 6.15 19.09 10.23
C MET A 158 6.57 17.63 9.99
N LEU A 159 7.13 16.95 11.00
CA LEU A 159 7.51 15.54 10.91
C LEU A 159 6.29 14.64 10.69
N THR A 160 5.18 14.92 11.38
CA THR A 160 3.92 14.18 11.23
C THR A 160 3.33 14.37 9.84
N ALA A 161 3.36 15.58 9.30
CA ALA A 161 2.91 15.86 7.94
C ALA A 161 3.75 15.10 6.90
N ASP A 162 5.08 15.07 7.07
CA ASP A 162 6.01 14.36 6.17
C ASP A 162 5.83 12.84 6.26
N LEU A 163 5.65 12.30 7.47
CA LEU A 163 5.35 10.89 7.71
C LEU A 163 4.03 10.49 7.03
N THR A 164 3.00 11.31 7.21
CA THR A 164 1.68 11.09 6.61
C THR A 164 1.76 11.11 5.09
N TRP A 165 2.45 12.10 4.52
CA TRP A 165 2.66 12.19 3.08
C TRP A 165 3.44 10.99 2.52
N THR A 166 4.57 10.64 3.16
CA THR A 166 5.42 9.52 2.74
C THR A 166 4.64 8.20 2.73
N LYS A 167 3.84 7.96 3.79
CA LYS A 167 2.95 6.79 3.86
C LYS A 167 1.91 6.79 2.72
N SER A 168 1.27 7.93 2.46
CA SER A 168 0.27 8.04 1.39
C SER A 168 0.85 7.74 0.01
N VAL A 169 2.09 8.15 -0.26
CA VAL A 169 2.77 7.84 -1.53
C VAL A 169 3.03 6.33 -1.64
N LEU A 170 3.57 5.70 -0.60
CA LEU A 170 3.80 4.25 -0.57
C LEU A 170 2.51 3.44 -0.78
N ASP A 171 1.40 3.87 -0.17
CA ASP A 171 0.10 3.21 -0.33
C ASP A 171 -0.41 3.31 -1.77
N LYS A 172 -0.19 4.45 -2.45
CA LYS A 172 -0.57 4.67 -3.86
C LYS A 172 0.26 3.86 -4.83
N GLU A 173 1.58 3.82 -4.66
CA GLU A 173 2.49 2.96 -5.44
C GLU A 173 2.05 1.49 -5.36
N THR A 174 1.70 1.02 -4.16
CA THR A 174 1.20 -0.34 -3.94
C THR A 174 -0.15 -0.60 -4.61
N ALA A 175 -0.99 0.44 -4.75
CA ALA A 175 -2.31 0.35 -5.39
C ALA A 175 -2.26 0.43 -6.92
N MET A 176 -1.26 1.09 -7.50
CA MET A 176 -1.13 1.28 -8.95
C MET A 176 -0.65 0.02 -9.70
N GLU A 177 0.02 -0.93 -9.05
CA GLU A 177 0.55 -2.15 -9.68
C GLU A 177 -0.33 -3.41 -9.54
N LYS A 178 -1.49 -3.32 -8.87
CA LYS A 178 -2.26 -4.53 -8.52
C LYS A 178 -3.19 -4.98 -9.65
N TYR A 179 -2.87 -6.09 -10.31
CA TYR A 179 -3.74 -6.70 -11.31
C TYR A 179 -5.04 -7.22 -10.69
N ASP A 180 -6.17 -6.94 -11.33
CA ASP A 180 -7.48 -7.43 -10.93
C ASP A 180 -8.18 -7.96 -12.18
N VAL A 181 -8.40 -9.28 -12.24
CA VAL A 181 -8.98 -9.96 -13.40
C VAL A 181 -10.36 -9.39 -13.76
N LYS A 182 -11.16 -8.98 -12.77
CA LYS A 182 -12.50 -8.40 -13.00
C LYS A 182 -12.42 -7.02 -13.64
N LYS A 183 -11.33 -6.29 -13.42
CA LYS A 183 -11.07 -5.00 -14.07
C LYS A 183 -10.46 -5.20 -15.46
N ALA A 184 -9.48 -6.09 -15.59
CA ALA A 184 -8.80 -6.40 -16.83
C ALA A 184 -9.76 -6.99 -17.89
N HIS A 185 -10.68 -7.86 -17.47
CA HIS A 185 -11.64 -8.53 -18.34
C HIS A 185 -13.08 -8.18 -17.97
N ARG A 186 -13.39 -6.90 -17.76
CA ARG A 186 -14.71 -6.44 -17.26
C ARG A 186 -15.91 -7.03 -18.02
N ALA A 187 -15.81 -7.18 -19.34
CA ALA A 187 -16.87 -7.78 -20.16
C ALA A 187 -17.19 -9.22 -19.74
N LEU A 188 -16.22 -9.98 -19.24
CA LEU A 188 -16.36 -11.38 -18.82
C LEU A 188 -16.94 -11.52 -17.40
N TYR A 189 -16.74 -10.52 -16.54
CA TYR A 189 -17.10 -10.58 -15.12
C TYR A 189 -18.32 -9.70 -14.74
N SER A 190 -18.91 -8.99 -15.70
CA SER A 190 -20.04 -8.09 -15.45
C SER A 190 -21.05 -8.04 -16.61
N PRO A 191 -21.56 -9.19 -17.11
CA PRO A 191 -22.63 -9.18 -18.11
C PRO A 191 -23.92 -8.56 -17.56
N PRO A 192 -24.84 -8.12 -18.44
CA PRO A 192 -26.18 -7.71 -18.02
C PRO A 192 -26.96 -8.91 -17.46
N SER A 193 -27.93 -8.63 -16.59
CA SER A 193 -28.82 -9.64 -16.00
C SER A 193 -30.14 -9.82 -16.74
N LYS A 194 -30.46 -8.94 -17.70
CA LYS A 194 -31.74 -8.95 -18.41
C LYS A 194 -31.76 -9.91 -19.59
N ASP A 195 -30.67 -9.93 -20.36
CA ASP A 195 -30.57 -10.68 -21.60
C ASP A 195 -29.16 -11.24 -21.81
N PHE A 196 -29.05 -12.21 -22.71
CA PHE A 196 -27.80 -12.86 -23.04
C PHE A 196 -26.88 -11.95 -23.87
N THR A 197 -25.58 -12.15 -23.68
CA THR A 197 -24.55 -11.46 -24.45
C THR A 197 -23.57 -12.46 -25.03
N VAL A 198 -23.25 -12.32 -26.32
CA VAL A 198 -22.15 -13.03 -26.97
C VAL A 198 -20.84 -12.34 -26.61
N VAL A 199 -19.84 -13.11 -26.19
CA VAL A 199 -18.49 -12.65 -25.87
C VAL A 199 -17.46 -13.59 -26.47
N ASP A 200 -16.30 -13.06 -26.85
CA ASP A 200 -15.13 -13.87 -27.17
C ASP A 200 -14.20 -13.92 -25.95
N VAL A 201 -14.03 -15.11 -25.40
CA VAL A 201 -13.19 -15.37 -24.24
C VAL A 201 -11.78 -15.73 -24.74
N PRO A 202 -10.75 -14.93 -24.42
CA PRO A 202 -9.39 -15.24 -24.82
C PRO A 202 -8.86 -16.47 -24.08
N ALA A 203 -7.69 -16.96 -24.48
CA ALA A 203 -6.98 -17.95 -23.68
C ALA A 203 -6.63 -17.35 -22.31
N LEU A 204 -7.16 -17.94 -21.24
CA LEU A 204 -6.94 -17.52 -19.86
C LEU A 204 -6.30 -18.65 -19.05
N GLN A 205 -5.53 -18.29 -18.05
CA GLN A 205 -4.79 -19.23 -17.21
C GLN A 205 -5.47 -19.38 -15.84
N TYR A 206 -5.52 -20.61 -15.35
CA TYR A 206 -6.23 -20.98 -14.12
C TYR A 206 -5.44 -21.97 -13.29
N LEU A 207 -5.52 -21.83 -11.96
CA LEU A 207 -5.39 -22.99 -11.08
C LEU A 207 -6.66 -23.81 -11.25
N ALA A 208 -6.54 -25.12 -11.45
CA ALA A 208 -7.67 -26.00 -11.72
C ALA A 208 -7.58 -27.29 -10.90
N ALA A 209 -8.71 -27.76 -10.38
CA ALA A 209 -8.88 -29.03 -9.71
C ALA A 209 -10.13 -29.73 -10.24
N ASP A 210 -10.00 -30.99 -10.63
CA ASP A 210 -11.12 -31.80 -11.12
C ASP A 210 -11.77 -32.57 -9.97
N GLY A 211 -13.04 -32.90 -10.12
CA GLY A 211 -13.75 -33.80 -9.23
C GLY A 211 -15.09 -34.25 -9.80
N HIS A 212 -15.80 -35.01 -8.98
CA HIS A 212 -17.03 -35.69 -9.37
C HIS A 212 -18.06 -35.62 -8.24
N GLY A 213 -19.34 -35.59 -8.61
CA GLY A 213 -20.48 -35.69 -7.70
C GLY A 213 -20.97 -34.34 -7.17
N ASP A 214 -21.95 -34.42 -6.27
CA ASP A 214 -22.73 -33.25 -5.84
C ASP A 214 -21.88 -32.29 -5.00
N PRO A 215 -21.69 -31.02 -5.46
CA PRO A 215 -20.87 -30.04 -4.75
C PRO A 215 -21.38 -29.70 -3.34
N ASN A 216 -22.65 -29.97 -3.04
CA ASN A 216 -23.24 -29.71 -1.73
C ASN A 216 -22.90 -30.78 -0.68
N THR A 217 -22.49 -31.97 -1.10
CA THR A 217 -22.30 -33.12 -0.18
C THR A 217 -20.94 -33.80 -0.34
N ALA A 218 -20.28 -33.63 -1.49
CA ALA A 218 -18.99 -34.23 -1.76
C ALA A 218 -17.88 -33.56 -0.94
N THR A 219 -17.24 -34.34 -0.06
CA THR A 219 -16.03 -33.92 0.66
C THR A 219 -14.92 -33.50 -0.32
N ASP A 220 -14.84 -34.18 -1.46
CA ASP A 220 -13.86 -33.90 -2.51
C ASP A 220 -14.01 -32.49 -3.09
N TYR A 221 -15.25 -32.00 -3.23
CA TYR A 221 -15.51 -30.62 -3.64
C TYR A 221 -14.96 -29.61 -2.63
N THR A 222 -15.25 -29.84 -1.34
CA THR A 222 -14.76 -28.95 -0.26
C THR A 222 -13.23 -28.95 -0.21
N ASN A 223 -12.61 -30.14 -0.33
CA ASN A 223 -11.16 -30.29 -0.35
C ASN A 223 -10.53 -29.57 -1.55
N ALA A 224 -11.12 -29.69 -2.75
CA ALA A 224 -10.64 -29.06 -3.97
C ALA A 224 -10.70 -27.52 -3.88
N VAL A 225 -11.83 -26.96 -3.46
CA VAL A 225 -11.98 -25.50 -3.30
C VAL A 225 -11.00 -24.97 -2.26
N GLU A 226 -10.84 -25.68 -1.13
CA GLU A 226 -9.87 -25.30 -0.12
C GLU A 226 -8.41 -25.34 -0.63
N ALA A 227 -8.04 -26.39 -1.37
CA ALA A 227 -6.72 -26.53 -1.98
C ALA A 227 -6.44 -25.40 -2.99
N LEU A 228 -7.43 -25.08 -3.85
CA LEU A 228 -7.35 -24.00 -4.82
C LEU A 228 -7.09 -22.64 -4.16
N TYR A 229 -7.87 -22.28 -3.13
CA TYR A 229 -7.63 -21.02 -2.41
C TYR A 229 -6.29 -21.02 -1.68
N GLY A 230 -5.92 -22.13 -1.04
CA GLY A 230 -4.63 -22.27 -0.36
C GLY A 230 -3.47 -21.98 -1.31
N ILE A 231 -3.47 -22.58 -2.49
CA ILE A 231 -2.44 -22.39 -3.52
C ILE A 231 -2.54 -20.98 -4.14
N ALA A 232 -3.74 -20.49 -4.47
CA ALA A 232 -3.92 -19.16 -5.05
C ALA A 232 -3.36 -18.04 -4.16
N TYR A 233 -3.60 -18.10 -2.84
CA TYR A 233 -3.01 -17.15 -1.90
C TYR A 233 -1.50 -17.32 -1.76
N ALA A 234 -1.00 -18.57 -1.70
CA ALA A 234 0.43 -18.84 -1.64
C ALA A 234 1.17 -18.28 -2.88
N VAL A 235 0.64 -18.51 -4.09
CA VAL A 235 1.17 -17.97 -5.35
C VAL A 235 1.12 -16.44 -5.35
N LYS A 236 0.00 -15.83 -4.93
CA LYS A 236 -0.12 -14.37 -4.82
C LYS A 236 0.96 -13.76 -3.93
N PHE A 237 1.19 -14.33 -2.75
CA PHE A 237 2.21 -13.83 -1.83
C PHE A 237 3.62 -14.07 -2.36
N ALA A 238 3.87 -15.23 -2.98
CA ALA A 238 5.14 -15.49 -3.65
C ALA A 238 5.40 -14.45 -4.75
N SER A 239 4.47 -14.26 -5.70
CA SER A 239 4.55 -13.26 -6.78
C SER A 239 4.84 -11.85 -6.26
N LYS A 240 4.12 -11.42 -5.22
CA LYS A 240 4.34 -10.10 -4.61
C LYS A 240 5.74 -9.96 -4.02
N ASN A 241 6.24 -10.99 -3.35
CA ASN A 241 7.50 -10.93 -2.62
C ASN A 241 8.73 -11.16 -3.50
N THR A 242 8.63 -12.00 -4.53
CA THR A 242 9.75 -12.38 -5.39
C THR A 242 9.80 -11.56 -6.67
N LEU A 243 8.65 -11.20 -7.25
CA LEU A 243 8.55 -10.50 -8.53
C LEU A 243 8.12 -9.04 -8.38
N GLY A 244 7.71 -8.60 -7.19
CA GLY A 244 7.12 -7.27 -6.97
C GLY A 244 5.72 -7.09 -7.57
N ARG A 245 5.17 -8.12 -8.23
CA ARG A 245 3.88 -8.07 -8.95
C ARG A 245 2.76 -8.60 -8.06
N ASP A 246 1.84 -7.73 -7.66
CA ASP A 246 0.66 -8.10 -6.86
C ASP A 246 -0.59 -8.27 -7.73
N PHE A 247 -1.50 -9.17 -7.33
CA PHE A 247 -2.78 -9.36 -8.00
C PHE A 247 -3.91 -9.73 -7.02
N VAL A 248 -5.16 -9.44 -7.36
CA VAL A 248 -6.35 -9.86 -6.61
C VAL A 248 -6.65 -11.32 -6.95
N VAL A 249 -6.82 -12.18 -5.94
CA VAL A 249 -7.33 -13.55 -6.16
C VAL A 249 -8.73 -13.45 -6.77
N GLY A 250 -8.91 -14.07 -7.94
CA GLY A 250 -10.18 -14.02 -8.68
C GLY A 250 -11.33 -14.72 -7.95
N PRO A 251 -12.58 -14.53 -8.45
CA PRO A 251 -13.70 -15.36 -8.01
C PRO A 251 -13.42 -16.84 -8.28
N LEU A 252 -14.11 -17.73 -7.55
CA LEU A 252 -14.15 -19.14 -7.91
C LEU A 252 -14.93 -19.27 -9.22
N GLU A 253 -14.41 -20.10 -10.12
CA GLU A 253 -15.01 -20.43 -11.41
C GLU A 253 -15.20 -21.95 -11.48
N GLY A 254 -16.23 -22.42 -12.17
CA GLY A 254 -16.57 -23.84 -12.26
C GLY A 254 -16.95 -24.25 -13.67
N LEU A 255 -16.28 -25.27 -14.21
CA LEU A 255 -16.74 -25.97 -15.41
C LEU A 255 -17.56 -27.19 -14.99
N TRP A 256 -18.72 -27.37 -15.62
CA TRP A 256 -19.68 -28.41 -15.32
C TRP A 256 -19.98 -29.21 -16.57
N ARG A 257 -19.85 -30.55 -16.46
CA ARG A 257 -20.14 -31.50 -17.54
C ARG A 257 -20.82 -32.75 -16.99
N ALA A 258 -21.61 -33.41 -17.84
CA ALA A 258 -22.24 -34.69 -17.55
C ALA A 258 -22.31 -35.49 -18.85
N ASP A 259 -22.20 -36.82 -18.75
CA ASP A 259 -22.30 -37.73 -19.90
C ASP A 259 -23.65 -37.60 -20.62
N ASP A 260 -24.72 -37.37 -19.86
CA ASP A 260 -26.05 -37.05 -20.35
C ASP A 260 -26.40 -35.59 -20.00
N PRO A 261 -26.51 -34.68 -20.99
CA PRO A 261 -26.92 -33.29 -20.75
C PRO A 261 -28.28 -33.15 -20.04
N ALA A 262 -29.16 -34.16 -20.11
CA ALA A 262 -30.42 -34.16 -19.36
C ALA A 262 -30.20 -34.15 -17.83
N ALA A 263 -29.03 -34.59 -17.35
CA ALA A 263 -28.68 -34.58 -15.93
C ALA A 263 -28.62 -33.16 -15.32
N PHE A 264 -28.44 -32.12 -16.14
CA PHE A 264 -28.53 -30.72 -15.68
C PHE A 264 -29.98 -30.28 -15.48
N LEU A 265 -30.90 -30.81 -16.28
CA LEU A 265 -32.34 -30.53 -16.18
C LEU A 265 -32.99 -31.30 -15.03
N THR A 266 -32.59 -32.57 -14.82
CA THR A 266 -33.08 -33.41 -13.71
C THR A 266 -32.36 -33.15 -12.38
N ARG A 267 -31.32 -32.30 -12.40
CA ARG A 267 -30.46 -31.95 -11.24
C ARG A 267 -29.92 -33.20 -10.54
N GLU A 268 -29.55 -34.22 -11.30
CA GLU A 268 -28.85 -35.39 -10.80
C GLU A 268 -27.37 -35.05 -10.51
N LYS A 269 -27.15 -34.14 -9.56
CA LYS A 269 -25.84 -33.56 -9.21
C LYS A 269 -24.79 -34.61 -8.88
N GLY A 270 -25.21 -35.80 -8.45
CA GLY A 270 -24.33 -36.95 -8.22
C GLY A 270 -23.67 -37.52 -9.48
N LYS A 271 -24.10 -37.13 -10.68
CA LYS A 271 -23.51 -37.54 -11.97
C LYS A 271 -22.65 -36.46 -12.63
N TRP A 272 -22.42 -35.35 -11.95
CA TRP A 272 -21.70 -34.22 -12.53
C TRP A 272 -20.20 -34.41 -12.37
N ASP A 273 -19.46 -34.21 -13.45
CA ASP A 273 -18.03 -33.97 -13.41
C ASP A 273 -17.79 -32.47 -13.45
N TRP A 274 -16.83 -32.01 -12.66
CA TRP A 274 -16.53 -30.60 -12.56
C TRP A 274 -15.04 -30.31 -12.53
N THR A 275 -14.68 -29.13 -13.01
CA THR A 275 -13.35 -28.54 -12.83
C THR A 275 -13.53 -27.20 -12.13
N MET A 276 -13.13 -27.12 -10.86
CA MET A 276 -13.10 -25.85 -10.13
C MET A 276 -11.81 -25.09 -10.46
N MET A 277 -11.92 -23.78 -10.61
CA MET A 277 -10.86 -22.94 -11.15
C MET A 277 -10.74 -21.59 -10.44
N ILE A 278 -9.52 -21.05 -10.39
CA ILE A 278 -9.23 -19.66 -9.98
C ILE A 278 -8.23 -19.07 -10.97
N HIS A 279 -8.61 -17.98 -11.65
CA HIS A 279 -7.77 -17.30 -12.63
C HIS A 279 -6.39 -16.92 -12.05
N GLN A 280 -5.33 -17.12 -12.83
CA GLN A 280 -3.97 -16.66 -12.57
C GLN A 280 -3.50 -15.72 -13.68
N PRO A 281 -2.76 -14.63 -13.36
CA PRO A 281 -2.12 -13.81 -14.38
C PRO A 281 -1.09 -14.59 -15.21
N ASP A 282 -0.78 -14.09 -16.41
CA ASP A 282 0.11 -14.74 -17.41
C ASP A 282 1.55 -14.96 -16.93
N TRP A 283 2.01 -14.17 -15.96
CA TRP A 283 3.35 -14.30 -15.38
C TRP A 283 3.47 -15.38 -14.31
N VAL A 284 2.35 -15.96 -13.86
CA VAL A 284 2.39 -17.09 -12.92
C VAL A 284 2.82 -18.33 -13.70
N THR A 285 3.86 -19.02 -13.23
CA THR A 285 4.41 -20.21 -13.88
C THR A 285 4.03 -21.50 -13.14
N GLU A 286 4.16 -22.64 -13.82
CA GLU A 286 3.97 -23.96 -13.18
C GLU A 286 4.91 -24.18 -11.99
N GLU A 287 6.14 -23.64 -12.05
CA GLU A 287 7.10 -23.73 -10.95
C GLU A 287 6.62 -22.98 -9.71
N MET A 288 6.11 -21.75 -9.87
CA MET A 288 5.52 -20.98 -8.77
C MET A 288 4.36 -21.73 -8.12
N VAL A 289 3.52 -22.41 -8.93
CA VAL A 289 2.40 -23.21 -8.44
C VAL A 289 2.88 -24.45 -7.68
N ARG A 290 3.91 -25.15 -8.20
CA ARG A 290 4.51 -26.30 -7.53
C ARG A 290 5.06 -25.93 -6.16
N GLU A 291 5.86 -24.88 -6.08
CA GLU A 291 6.44 -24.39 -4.81
C GLU A 291 5.36 -23.93 -3.82
N ALA A 292 4.32 -23.25 -4.32
CA ALA A 292 3.18 -22.87 -3.51
C ALA A 292 2.45 -24.10 -2.95
N SER A 293 2.22 -25.13 -3.77
CA SER A 293 1.60 -26.39 -3.35
C SER A 293 2.41 -27.09 -2.26
N GLU A 294 3.74 -27.22 -2.44
CA GLU A 294 4.64 -27.80 -1.43
C GLU A 294 4.62 -27.02 -0.11
N SER A 295 4.55 -25.69 -0.18
CA SER A 295 4.46 -24.81 1.00
C SER A 295 3.14 -24.98 1.75
N VAL A 296 2.02 -25.14 1.04
CA VAL A 296 0.70 -25.37 1.62
C VAL A 296 0.63 -26.78 2.25
N ALA A 297 1.15 -27.80 1.56
CA ALA A 297 1.16 -29.18 2.04
C ALA A 297 1.92 -29.36 3.37
N LYS A 298 2.96 -28.55 3.64
CA LYS A 298 3.67 -28.55 4.93
C LYS A 298 2.82 -28.09 6.10
N LYS A 299 1.78 -27.29 5.85
CA LYS A 299 0.95 -26.66 6.88
C LYS A 299 -0.39 -27.35 7.06
N LYS A 300 -0.91 -27.95 6.00
CA LYS A 300 -2.23 -28.55 5.98
C LYS A 300 -2.22 -29.83 5.16
N ASP A 301 -2.71 -30.90 5.78
CA ASP A 301 -2.99 -32.16 5.10
C ASP A 301 -4.33 -32.03 4.36
N ASN A 302 -4.27 -31.87 3.04
CA ASN A 302 -5.44 -31.84 2.16
C ASN A 302 -5.14 -32.72 0.93
N PRO A 303 -5.92 -33.80 0.71
CA PRO A 303 -5.65 -34.76 -0.36
C PRO A 303 -5.81 -34.16 -1.77
N ALA A 304 -6.55 -33.06 -1.92
CA ALA A 304 -6.76 -32.42 -3.21
C ALA A 304 -5.56 -31.59 -3.70
N LEU A 305 -4.57 -31.29 -2.84
CA LEU A 305 -3.40 -30.47 -3.21
C LEU A 305 -2.62 -31.05 -4.39
N ALA A 306 -2.51 -32.38 -4.46
CA ALA A 306 -1.82 -33.08 -5.54
C ALA A 306 -2.54 -32.98 -6.90
N GLY A 307 -3.85 -32.70 -6.89
CA GLY A 307 -4.68 -32.57 -8.10
C GLY A 307 -4.74 -31.16 -8.67
N VAL A 308 -4.28 -30.14 -7.92
CA VAL A 308 -4.28 -28.75 -8.37
C VAL A 308 -3.16 -28.52 -9.37
N ARG A 309 -3.53 -28.03 -10.56
CA ARG A 309 -2.58 -27.74 -11.65
C ARG A 309 -2.83 -26.38 -12.27
N LEU A 310 -1.80 -25.83 -12.91
CA LEU A 310 -1.95 -24.70 -13.80
C LEU A 310 -2.48 -25.19 -15.15
N ARG A 311 -3.50 -24.52 -15.70
CA ARG A 311 -4.12 -24.86 -16.98
C ARG A 311 -4.43 -23.61 -17.76
N THR A 312 -4.20 -23.66 -19.07
CA THR A 312 -4.76 -22.67 -20.01
C THR A 312 -6.10 -23.17 -20.55
N LEU A 313 -7.13 -22.34 -20.49
CA LEU A 313 -8.45 -22.59 -21.07
C LEU A 313 -8.68 -21.61 -22.21
N THR A 314 -8.98 -22.14 -23.39
CA THR A 314 -9.42 -21.34 -24.55
C THR A 314 -10.89 -21.63 -24.77
N GLU A 315 -11.74 -20.78 -24.20
CA GLU A 315 -13.19 -20.97 -24.22
C GLU A 315 -13.80 -20.44 -25.54
N GLY A 316 -13.22 -19.38 -26.11
CA GLY A 316 -13.61 -18.85 -27.42
C GLY A 316 -14.95 -18.13 -27.38
N THR A 317 -15.73 -18.22 -28.46
CA THR A 317 -17.05 -17.59 -28.54
C THR A 317 -18.01 -18.26 -27.56
N SER A 318 -18.55 -17.47 -26.63
CA SER A 318 -19.46 -17.92 -25.58
C SER A 318 -20.66 -16.99 -25.46
N VAL A 319 -21.77 -17.53 -24.98
CA VAL A 319 -22.95 -16.77 -24.57
C VAL A 319 -22.99 -16.71 -23.05
N GLN A 320 -23.21 -15.54 -22.48
CA GLN A 320 -23.26 -15.37 -21.02
C GLN A 320 -24.36 -14.42 -20.55
N ILE A 321 -24.77 -14.58 -19.28
CA ILE A 321 -25.71 -13.72 -18.57
C ILE A 321 -25.38 -13.66 -17.08
N LEU A 322 -25.74 -12.56 -16.41
CA LEU A 322 -25.66 -12.47 -14.95
C LEU A 322 -26.93 -13.01 -14.30
N HIS A 323 -26.83 -14.14 -13.60
CA HIS A 323 -27.88 -14.67 -12.74
C HIS A 323 -27.88 -13.97 -11.37
N LEU A 324 -29.07 -13.61 -10.90
CA LEU A 324 -29.31 -13.02 -9.58
C LEU A 324 -30.26 -13.94 -8.80
N GLY A 325 -29.77 -14.57 -7.74
CA GLY A 325 -30.56 -15.53 -6.95
C GLY A 325 -29.77 -16.80 -6.61
N SER A 326 -30.44 -17.77 -6.00
CA SER A 326 -29.81 -19.03 -5.58
C SER A 326 -29.29 -19.82 -6.79
N TYR A 327 -28.25 -20.62 -6.58
CA TYR A 327 -27.75 -21.58 -7.59
C TYR A 327 -28.81 -22.63 -7.96
N ASP A 328 -29.75 -22.89 -7.05
CA ASP A 328 -30.88 -23.78 -7.34
C ASP A 328 -31.94 -23.15 -8.26
N ASP A 329 -31.92 -21.81 -8.42
CA ASP A 329 -32.87 -21.05 -9.23
C ASP A 329 -32.38 -20.76 -10.66
N GLU A 330 -31.24 -21.35 -11.08
CA GLU A 330 -30.64 -21.10 -12.40
C GLU A 330 -31.36 -21.82 -13.54
N THR A 331 -32.17 -22.84 -13.22
CA THR A 331 -32.88 -23.71 -14.18
C THR A 331 -33.67 -22.94 -15.25
N PRO A 332 -34.49 -21.90 -14.92
CA PRO A 332 -35.21 -21.13 -15.92
C PRO A 332 -34.29 -20.37 -16.88
N THR A 333 -33.18 -19.84 -16.37
CA THR A 333 -32.18 -19.11 -17.18
C THR A 333 -31.49 -20.05 -18.15
N LEU A 334 -31.08 -21.24 -17.69
CA LEU A 334 -30.46 -22.26 -18.53
C LEU A 334 -31.44 -22.83 -19.57
N ASN A 335 -32.71 -23.04 -19.20
CA ASN A 335 -33.73 -23.47 -20.14
C ASN A 335 -33.90 -22.46 -21.30
N ARG A 336 -34.03 -21.17 -20.96
CA ARG A 336 -34.10 -20.08 -21.95
C ARG A 336 -32.85 -20.02 -22.84
N LEU A 337 -31.67 -20.27 -22.28
CA LEU A 337 -30.43 -20.32 -23.06
C LEU A 337 -30.48 -21.44 -24.11
N HIS A 338 -30.73 -22.68 -23.67
CA HIS A 338 -30.58 -23.86 -24.51
C HIS A 338 -31.76 -24.11 -25.47
N HIS A 339 -32.97 -23.74 -25.08
CA HIS A 339 -34.18 -24.06 -25.85
C HIS A 339 -34.76 -22.89 -26.64
N GLU A 340 -34.35 -21.64 -26.35
CA GLU A 340 -34.82 -20.46 -27.06
C GLU A 340 -33.65 -19.71 -27.73
N TYR A 341 -32.70 -19.20 -26.93
CA TYR A 341 -31.67 -18.30 -27.45
C TYR A 341 -30.71 -18.96 -28.45
N LEU A 342 -30.12 -20.12 -28.10
CA LEU A 342 -29.16 -20.79 -28.99
C LEU A 342 -29.80 -21.20 -30.33
N PRO A 343 -30.97 -21.87 -30.38
CA PRO A 343 -31.64 -22.19 -31.64
C PRO A 343 -31.97 -20.96 -32.50
N GLU A 344 -32.50 -19.89 -31.90
CA GLU A 344 -32.87 -18.65 -32.62
C GLU A 344 -31.67 -17.97 -33.29
N HIS A 345 -30.47 -18.15 -32.73
CA HIS A 345 -29.23 -17.56 -33.23
C HIS A 345 -28.38 -18.53 -34.07
N GLY A 346 -28.89 -19.73 -34.36
CA GLY A 346 -28.15 -20.74 -35.13
C GLY A 346 -26.89 -21.24 -34.44
N LEU A 347 -26.93 -21.36 -33.11
CA LEU A 347 -25.82 -21.78 -32.27
C LEU A 347 -26.09 -23.14 -31.61
N THR A 348 -25.02 -23.87 -31.32
CA THR A 348 -25.04 -25.10 -30.50
C THR A 348 -23.88 -25.10 -29.50
N PHE A 349 -23.89 -26.06 -28.57
CA PHE A 349 -22.88 -26.17 -27.52
C PHE A 349 -21.48 -26.46 -28.09
N ASN A 350 -20.47 -25.90 -27.42
CA ASN A 350 -19.05 -26.10 -27.78
C ASN A 350 -18.17 -26.38 -26.55
N GLY A 351 -18.70 -27.11 -25.56
CA GLY A 351 -17.96 -27.51 -24.37
C GLY A 351 -18.79 -27.42 -23.09
N ASP A 352 -18.08 -27.46 -21.97
CA ASP A 352 -18.62 -27.45 -20.61
C ASP A 352 -19.43 -26.18 -20.30
N HIS A 353 -20.42 -26.31 -19.43
CA HIS A 353 -21.09 -25.15 -18.84
C HIS A 353 -20.13 -24.44 -17.87
N HIS A 354 -20.05 -23.12 -17.90
CA HIS A 354 -19.10 -22.34 -17.12
C HIS A 354 -19.81 -21.36 -16.19
N GLU A 355 -19.61 -21.51 -14.89
CA GLU A 355 -20.14 -20.64 -13.84
C GLU A 355 -19.03 -19.80 -13.18
N ILE A 356 -19.28 -18.52 -12.91
CA ILE A 356 -18.36 -17.62 -12.18
C ILE A 356 -19.07 -17.08 -10.94
N TYR A 357 -18.60 -17.48 -9.76
CA TYR A 357 -19.22 -17.13 -8.47
C TYR A 357 -18.70 -15.78 -7.95
N LEU A 358 -19.43 -14.70 -8.25
CA LEU A 358 -19.02 -13.33 -7.89
C LEU A 358 -19.31 -12.98 -6.43
N SER A 359 -20.21 -13.72 -5.79
CA SER A 359 -20.63 -13.54 -4.40
C SER A 359 -20.17 -14.72 -3.52
N ASP A 360 -19.78 -14.44 -2.27
CA ASP A 360 -19.50 -15.49 -1.28
C ASP A 360 -20.84 -15.94 -0.65
N PRO A 361 -21.27 -17.20 -0.82
CA PRO A 361 -22.54 -17.70 -0.29
C PRO A 361 -22.58 -17.76 1.24
N ARG A 362 -21.43 -17.73 1.92
CA ARG A 362 -21.36 -17.68 3.39
C ARG A 362 -21.64 -16.28 3.94
N ARG A 363 -21.59 -15.25 3.08
CA ARG A 363 -21.68 -13.83 3.46
C ARG A 363 -22.85 -13.10 2.79
N THR A 364 -23.48 -13.73 1.81
CA THR A 364 -24.49 -13.11 0.94
C THR A 364 -25.77 -13.92 1.02
N ALA A 365 -26.90 -13.25 1.24
CA ALA A 365 -28.20 -13.92 1.24
C ALA A 365 -28.48 -14.54 -0.15
N PRO A 366 -29.16 -15.70 -0.24
CA PRO A 366 -29.39 -16.42 -1.50
C PRO A 366 -30.00 -15.57 -2.63
N ASP A 367 -30.95 -14.69 -2.30
CA ASP A 367 -31.61 -13.77 -3.24
C ASP A 367 -30.70 -12.68 -3.82
N LYS A 368 -29.50 -12.51 -3.26
CA LYS A 368 -28.51 -11.50 -3.66
C LYS A 368 -27.22 -12.10 -4.22
N LEU A 369 -27.18 -13.43 -4.38
CA LEU A 369 -26.07 -14.10 -5.04
C LEU A 369 -25.98 -13.68 -6.50
N LYS A 370 -24.73 -13.61 -6.98
CA LYS A 370 -24.40 -13.18 -8.33
C LYS A 370 -23.52 -14.24 -8.95
N THR A 371 -24.02 -14.86 -10.00
CA THR A 371 -23.30 -15.88 -10.77
C THR A 371 -23.31 -15.45 -12.23
N VAL A 372 -22.15 -15.44 -12.89
CA VAL A 372 -22.16 -15.38 -14.36
C VAL A 372 -22.34 -16.80 -14.86
N LEU A 373 -23.39 -17.02 -15.64
CA LEU A 373 -23.61 -18.26 -16.36
C LEU A 373 -23.09 -18.06 -17.77
N ARG A 374 -22.20 -18.95 -18.23
CA ARG A 374 -21.59 -18.88 -19.55
C ARG A 374 -21.61 -20.25 -20.21
N GLN A 375 -21.92 -20.25 -21.51
CA GLN A 375 -21.90 -21.45 -22.34
C GLN A 375 -21.02 -21.18 -23.57
N PRO A 376 -19.94 -21.94 -23.78
CA PRO A 376 -19.22 -21.98 -25.04
C PRO A 376 -20.14 -22.43 -26.17
N VAL A 377 -20.08 -21.74 -27.31
CA VAL A 377 -20.95 -21.98 -28.46
C VAL A 377 -20.17 -22.09 -29.77
N LYS A 378 -20.79 -22.72 -30.75
CA LYS A 378 -20.36 -22.74 -32.16
C LYS A 378 -21.57 -22.64 -33.08
N PRO A 379 -21.40 -22.22 -34.34
CA PRO A 379 -22.47 -22.31 -35.33
C PRO A 379 -23.01 -23.74 -35.46
N LEU A 380 -24.33 -23.86 -35.63
CA LEU A 380 -25.05 -25.14 -35.79
C LEU A 380 -24.59 -25.92 -37.02
#